data_AF-A0A6A2WAJ2-F1
#
_entry.id   AF-A0A6A2WAJ2-F1
#
_cell.length_a   1.000
_cell.length_b   1.000
_cell.length_c   1.000
_cell.angle_alpha   90.00
_cell.angle_beta   90.00
_cell.angle_gamma   90.00
#
_symmetry.space_group_name_H-M   'P 1'
#
loop_
_entity.id
_entity.type
_entity.pdbx_description
1 polymer ?
#
loop_
_entity_poly.entity_id
_entity_poly.type
_entity_poly.pdbx_seq_one_letter_code
_entity_poly.pdbx_strand_id
1 'polypeptide(L)'
;MTVNLIKKMKMTKQTLSFSWLPPRLTGYGSAVGVLMGDKLHLNPIHAVVQFRPSLEHLKSSVSKKKNMVAADAEVTIKVEEQNDGKAADPATKQSKKIQSLTAEQKAEDKECWVPLKYHSSKSDFSAQYLLKMMAEQSCPIEFSMSPYDYVDSLCPLPSSSNKSQGPSRRFLLSIPLEERLKTLLTKGPSLHRFSALRSFVEEVPIEEFFEVPQKHALLVQGLWVPKSSLLFPEDPSKSSARDYMLFLFSKNLLISFSEVDALSTSCKEEVKGILKILAVQRMAFKDWNFGS
;
A
#
# COMPACT_ATOMS: atom_id res chain seq x y z
N MET A 1 35.46 -15.70 -7.74
CA MET A 1 35.94 -14.90 -8.90
C MET A 1 36.59 -13.57 -8.51
N THR A 2 36.21 -12.92 -7.40
CA THR A 2 36.74 -11.61 -6.95
C THR A 2 38.21 -11.62 -6.52
N VAL A 3 38.70 -12.71 -5.94
CA VAL A 3 40.07 -12.80 -5.39
C VAL A 3 41.16 -12.76 -6.49
N ASN A 4 40.87 -13.28 -7.69
CA ASN A 4 41.85 -13.36 -8.79
C ASN A 4 42.05 -12.03 -9.54
N LEU A 5 41.11 -11.07 -9.46
CA LEU A 5 41.27 -9.76 -10.10
C LEU A 5 42.22 -8.83 -9.31
N ILE A 6 42.20 -8.93 -7.98
CA ILE A 6 42.94 -8.03 -7.07
C ILE A 6 44.45 -8.15 -7.27
N LYS A 7 44.95 -9.37 -7.48
CA LYS A 7 46.39 -9.65 -7.64
C LYS A 7 46.97 -9.08 -8.94
N LYS A 8 46.14 -8.89 -9.98
CA LYS A 8 46.56 -8.41 -11.31
C LYS A 8 46.60 -6.88 -11.43
N MET A 9 45.96 -6.14 -10.51
CA MET A 9 45.79 -4.68 -10.58
C MET A 9 46.50 -3.87 -9.46
N LYS A 10 47.34 -4.50 -8.61
CA LYS A 10 48.06 -3.83 -7.47
C LYS A 10 47.16 -2.93 -6.61
N MET A 11 45.94 -3.36 -6.31
CA MET A 11 44.97 -2.56 -5.54
C MET A 11 45.32 -2.59 -4.04
N THR A 12 45.57 -1.42 -3.42
CA THR A 12 45.94 -1.30 -1.98
C THR A 12 44.79 -0.91 -1.07
N LYS A 13 43.65 -0.47 -1.64
CA LYS A 13 42.46 -0.01 -0.92
C LYS A 13 41.20 -0.46 -1.66
N GLN A 14 40.15 -0.82 -0.93
CA GLN A 14 38.82 -1.10 -1.46
C GLN A 14 37.82 -0.11 -0.86
N THR A 15 37.12 0.64 -1.71
CA THR A 15 36.11 1.61 -1.26
C THR A 15 34.75 0.92 -1.16
N LEU A 16 34.04 1.18 -0.07
CA LEU A 16 32.63 0.79 0.09
C LEU A 16 31.76 2.04 -0.05
N SER A 17 30.67 1.94 -0.80
CA SER A 17 29.64 2.97 -0.90
C SER A 17 28.30 2.41 -0.43
N PHE A 18 27.39 3.27 0.03
CA PHE A 18 26.04 2.86 0.41
C PHE A 18 25.03 3.66 -0.39
N SER A 19 23.87 3.06 -0.61
CA SER A 19 22.68 3.79 -1.06
C SER A 19 21.72 3.85 0.11
N TRP A 20 21.35 5.06 0.53
CA TRP A 20 20.37 5.27 1.59
C TRP A 20 19.07 5.78 0.97
N LEU A 21 17.97 5.11 1.31
CA LEU A 21 16.63 5.63 1.12
C LEU A 21 16.09 5.87 2.52
N PRO A 22 15.76 7.12 2.90
CA PRO A 22 15.10 7.37 4.17
C PRO A 22 13.85 6.49 4.26
N PRO A 23 13.65 5.75 5.36
CA PRO A 23 12.42 5.00 5.55
C PRO A 23 11.25 5.95 5.38
N ARG A 24 10.33 5.66 4.45
CA ARG A 24 9.01 6.31 4.49
C ARG A 24 8.45 5.95 5.85
N LEU A 25 8.23 6.93 6.71
CA LEU A 25 7.74 6.80 8.09
C LEU A 25 6.64 5.72 8.16
N THR A 26 7.06 4.49 8.44
CA THR A 26 6.21 3.31 8.56
C THR A 26 6.50 2.75 9.92
N GLY A 27 6.01 3.45 10.96
CA GLY A 27 5.60 2.96 12.29
C GLY A 27 6.48 2.04 13.14
N TYR A 28 7.59 1.51 12.62
CA TYR A 28 8.41 0.50 13.26
C TYR A 28 9.82 1.08 13.42
N GLY A 29 9.99 1.85 14.50
CA GLY A 29 11.30 2.24 14.97
C GLY A 29 12.11 0.98 15.27
N SER A 30 13.16 0.73 14.48
CA SER A 30 14.08 -0.37 14.78
C SER A 30 14.98 0.04 15.95
N ALA A 31 15.26 -0.90 16.84
CA ALA A 31 16.13 -0.70 18.00
C ALA A 31 17.20 -1.80 18.07
N VAL A 32 18.36 -1.49 18.65
CA VAL A 32 19.38 -2.47 19.04
C VAL A 32 19.20 -2.79 20.51
N GLY A 33 19.13 -4.07 20.84
CA GLY A 33 19.14 -4.56 22.21
C GLY A 33 20.54 -5.03 22.62
N VAL A 34 21.03 -4.55 23.76
CA VAL A 34 22.22 -5.10 24.44
C VAL A 34 21.74 -5.93 25.62
N LEU A 35 21.95 -7.24 25.56
CA LEU A 35 21.63 -8.17 26.64
C LEU A 35 22.85 -8.33 27.55
N MET A 36 22.70 -7.99 28.83
CA MET A 36 23.75 -8.11 29.83
C MET A 36 23.16 -8.66 31.13
N GLY A 37 23.59 -9.86 31.52
CA GLY A 37 22.97 -10.58 32.62
C GLY A 37 21.49 -10.86 32.34
N ASP A 38 20.61 -10.33 33.20
CA ASP A 38 19.16 -10.41 33.13
C ASP A 38 18.49 -9.14 32.57
N LYS A 39 19.27 -8.13 32.16
CA LYS A 39 18.78 -6.85 31.64
C LYS A 39 18.94 -6.72 30.13
N LEU A 40 17.89 -6.22 29.47
CA LEU A 40 17.88 -5.86 28.05
C LEU A 40 17.84 -4.33 27.89
N HIS A 41 18.93 -3.75 27.39
CA HIS A 41 19.04 -2.32 27.13
C HIS A 41 18.71 -2.00 25.67
N LEU A 42 17.61 -1.28 25.42
CA LEU A 42 17.15 -0.92 24.08
C LEU A 42 17.67 0.46 23.66
N ASN A 43 18.29 0.54 22.49
CA ASN A 43 18.83 1.78 21.90
C ASN A 43 18.20 2.03 20.52
N PRO A 44 17.60 3.21 20.25
CA PRO A 44 16.97 3.50 18.97
C PRO A 44 17.98 3.59 17.83
N ILE A 45 17.63 3.04 16.66
CA ILE A 45 18.46 3.10 15.46
C ILE A 45 18.02 4.29 14.61
N HIS A 46 18.96 5.21 14.35
CA HIS A 46 18.72 6.40 13.54
C HIS A 46 18.67 6.08 12.04
N ALA A 47 19.52 5.15 11.58
CA ALA A 47 19.58 4.74 10.19
C ALA A 47 20.15 3.33 10.05
N VAL A 48 19.70 2.62 9.02
CA VAL A 48 20.27 1.35 8.58
C VAL A 48 20.77 1.55 7.16
N VAL A 49 22.06 1.31 6.95
CA VAL A 49 22.72 1.47 5.64
C VAL A 49 23.34 0.16 5.19
N GLN A 50 23.25 -0.12 3.90
CA GLN A 50 23.90 -1.27 3.28
C GLN A 50 25.12 -0.82 2.48
N PHE A 51 26.31 -1.17 2.95
CA PHE A 51 27.55 -0.94 2.22
C PHE A 51 27.76 -1.99 1.11
N ARG A 52 28.23 -1.52 -0.05
CA ARG A 52 28.58 -2.34 -1.21
C ARG A 52 29.96 -1.93 -1.74
N PRO A 53 30.76 -2.87 -2.26
CA PRO A 53 32.01 -2.53 -2.94
C PRO A 53 31.77 -1.58 -4.11
N SER A 54 32.46 -0.43 -4.11
CA SER A 54 32.44 0.49 -5.24
C SER A 54 33.41 0.03 -6.33
N LEU A 55 33.01 0.24 -7.58
CA LEU A 55 33.83 -0.01 -8.77
C LEU A 55 34.22 1.28 -9.49
N GLU A 56 34.13 2.43 -8.82
CA GLU A 56 34.48 3.75 -9.40
C GLU A 56 35.91 3.80 -9.95
N HIS A 57 36.84 3.07 -9.34
CA HIS A 57 38.23 2.95 -9.82
C HIS A 57 38.30 2.43 -11.26
N LEU A 58 37.38 1.54 -11.66
CA LEU A 58 37.29 1.03 -13.03
C LEU A 58 36.77 2.09 -14.00
N LYS A 59 35.85 2.96 -13.56
CA LYS A 59 35.31 4.07 -14.37
C LYS A 59 36.38 5.13 -14.65
N SER A 60 37.20 5.47 -13.65
CA SER A 60 38.30 6.43 -13.80
C SER A 60 39.41 5.97 -14.76
N SER A 61 39.55 4.64 -14.93
CA SER A 61 40.56 4.05 -15.83
C SER A 61 40.11 4.11 -17.30
N VAL A 62 38.80 4.00 -17.54
CA VAL A 62 38.20 4.11 -18.89
C VAL A 62 38.17 5.57 -19.36
N SER A 63 37.90 6.53 -18.46
CA SER A 63 37.94 7.96 -18.81
C SER A 63 39.35 8.46 -19.12
N LYS A 64 40.38 7.99 -18.41
CA LYS A 64 41.79 8.25 -18.77
C LYS A 64 42.16 7.73 -20.17
N LYS A 65 41.59 6.59 -20.58
CA LYS A 65 41.78 6.03 -21.92
C LYS A 65 41.03 6.82 -23.00
N LYS A 66 39.88 7.40 -22.67
CA LYS A 66 39.11 8.27 -23.58
C LYS A 66 39.76 9.64 -23.79
N ASN A 67 40.37 10.21 -22.75
CA ASN A 67 41.07 11.50 -22.85
C ASN A 67 42.38 11.42 -23.65
N MET A 68 43.00 10.23 -23.74
CA MET A 68 44.17 10.02 -24.59
C MET A 68 43.82 9.91 -26.09
N VAL A 69 42.56 9.54 -26.41
CA VAL A 69 42.05 9.48 -27.79
C VAL A 69 41.51 10.84 -28.26
N ALA A 70 41.05 11.69 -27.33
CA ALA A 70 40.54 13.03 -27.64
C ALA A 70 41.62 14.12 -27.71
N ALA A 71 42.85 13.86 -27.25
CA ALA A 71 43.95 14.83 -27.35
C ALA A 71 44.62 14.86 -28.74
N ASP A 72 44.30 13.90 -29.61
CA ASP A 72 44.92 13.74 -30.93
C ASP A 72 44.01 14.17 -32.10
N ALA A 73 42.82 14.70 -31.78
CA ALA A 73 41.88 15.20 -32.77
C ALA A 73 41.40 16.61 -32.38
N GLU A 74 41.66 17.56 -33.28
CA GLU A 74 41.00 18.87 -33.38
C GLU A 74 41.59 20.04 -32.56
N VAL A 75 42.78 20.46 -33.00
CA VAL A 75 43.03 21.88 -33.28
C VAL A 75 42.15 22.27 -34.47
N THR A 76 41.05 23.01 -34.28
CA THR A 76 40.62 24.12 -35.16
C THR A 76 39.33 24.84 -34.68
N ILE A 77 39.53 26.02 -34.07
CA ILE A 77 38.96 27.34 -34.43
C ILE A 77 37.42 27.59 -34.42
N LYS A 78 37.04 28.57 -33.57
CA LYS A 78 35.94 29.59 -33.61
C LYS A 78 34.51 29.15 -33.22
N VAL A 79 33.96 29.61 -32.08
CA VAL A 79 33.38 30.94 -31.70
C VAL A 79 31.92 31.09 -32.15
N GLU A 80 31.04 31.15 -31.14
CA GLU A 80 29.79 31.91 -30.89
C GLU A 80 28.89 32.29 -32.11
N GLU A 81 27.57 32.13 -32.09
CA GLU A 81 26.59 32.87 -31.28
C GLU A 81 25.16 32.26 -31.34
N GLN A 82 24.36 32.69 -30.38
CA GLN A 82 22.89 32.58 -30.17
C GLN A 82 22.00 32.49 -31.42
N ASN A 83 20.81 31.85 -31.31
CA ASN A 83 19.56 32.59 -31.07
C ASN A 83 18.31 31.67 -30.92
N ASP A 84 17.38 32.19 -30.12
CA ASP A 84 15.92 32.10 -30.15
C ASP A 84 15.14 30.79 -29.87
N GLY A 85 14.28 30.90 -28.85
CA GLY A 85 12.86 30.97 -29.14
C GLY A 85 12.00 29.71 -28.92
N LYS A 86 11.11 29.85 -27.92
CA LYS A 86 9.70 29.41 -27.90
C LYS A 86 9.31 28.06 -27.24
N ALA A 87 8.49 28.27 -26.21
CA ALA A 87 7.53 27.42 -25.51
C ALA A 87 6.94 26.19 -26.22
N ALA A 88 6.79 25.09 -25.47
CA ALA A 88 5.70 24.13 -25.63
C ALA A 88 5.44 23.34 -24.33
N ASP A 89 4.16 23.14 -24.05
CA ASP A 89 3.48 22.62 -22.86
C ASP A 89 3.81 21.17 -22.40
N PRO A 90 3.37 20.75 -21.18
CA PRO A 90 4.03 19.70 -20.41
C PRO A 90 3.62 18.29 -20.80
N ALA A 91 4.58 17.53 -21.33
CA ALA A 91 4.41 16.14 -21.70
C ALA A 91 4.91 15.17 -20.60
N THR A 92 3.99 14.29 -20.20
CA THR A 92 4.19 12.88 -19.85
C THR A 92 4.90 12.52 -18.53
N LYS A 93 4.20 11.72 -17.71
CA LYS A 93 4.54 11.16 -16.38
C LYS A 93 5.90 10.42 -16.25
N GLN A 94 6.72 10.33 -17.30
CA GLN A 94 8.10 9.84 -17.22
C GLN A 94 9.12 10.94 -16.89
N SER A 95 8.83 12.21 -17.20
CA SER A 95 9.71 13.36 -16.93
C SER A 95 9.85 13.65 -15.43
N LYS A 96 8.81 13.42 -14.63
CA LYS A 96 8.82 13.60 -13.16
C LYS A 96 9.76 12.63 -12.43
N LYS A 97 9.98 11.41 -12.97
CA LYS A 97 10.88 10.42 -12.37
C LYS A 97 12.35 10.72 -12.67
N ILE A 98 12.63 11.31 -13.83
CA ILE A 98 13.99 11.74 -14.22
C ILE A 98 14.34 13.07 -13.54
N GLN A 99 13.41 14.02 -13.47
CA GLN A 99 13.64 15.29 -12.77
C GLN A 99 13.84 15.14 -11.25
N SER A 100 13.19 14.16 -10.61
CA SER A 100 13.41 13.87 -9.18
C SER A 100 14.80 13.28 -8.90
N LEU A 101 15.26 12.33 -9.72
CA LEU A 101 16.61 11.76 -9.61
C LEU A 101 17.71 12.82 -9.79
N THR A 102 17.55 13.73 -10.76
CA THR A 102 18.54 14.78 -11.04
C THR A 102 18.51 15.92 -10.01
N ALA A 103 17.36 16.17 -9.39
CA ALA A 103 17.23 17.20 -8.34
C ALA A 103 17.76 16.72 -6.97
N GLU A 104 17.55 15.44 -6.64
CA GLU A 104 18.10 14.81 -5.42
C GLU A 104 19.63 14.73 -5.47
N GLN A 105 20.22 14.35 -6.61
CA GLN A 105 21.69 14.34 -6.80
C GLN A 105 22.30 15.73 -6.67
N LYS A 106 21.64 16.78 -7.22
CA LYS A 106 22.10 18.17 -7.12
C LYS A 106 22.00 18.76 -5.71
N ALA A 107 21.19 18.17 -4.83
CA ALA A 107 21.08 18.58 -3.43
C ALA A 107 22.14 17.87 -2.56
N GLU A 108 22.44 16.61 -2.86
CA GLU A 108 23.49 15.80 -2.19
C GLU A 108 24.89 16.39 -2.42
N ASP A 109 25.16 16.92 -3.64
CA ASP A 109 26.42 17.61 -3.97
C ASP A 109 26.64 18.94 -3.21
N LYS A 110 25.62 19.47 -2.49
CA LYS A 110 25.73 20.69 -1.70
C LYS A 110 26.12 20.45 -0.24
N GLU A 111 26.06 19.22 0.25
CA GLU A 111 26.42 18.89 1.63
C GLU A 111 27.94 18.68 1.77
N CYS A 112 28.54 19.28 2.81
CA CYS A 112 29.98 19.18 3.04
C CYS A 112 30.36 17.82 3.65
N TRP A 113 31.40 17.18 3.09
CA TRP A 113 31.95 15.94 3.62
C TRP A 113 32.48 16.11 5.05
N VAL A 114 31.98 15.27 5.98
CA VAL A 114 32.48 15.20 7.36
C VAL A 114 33.41 13.99 7.51
N PRO A 115 34.73 14.18 7.68
CA PRO A 115 35.65 13.07 7.86
C PRO A 115 35.49 12.46 9.26
N LEU A 116 35.31 11.14 9.31
CA LEU A 116 35.20 10.38 10.55
C LEU A 116 36.43 9.51 10.79
N LYS A 117 36.84 9.38 12.04
CA LYS A 117 37.92 8.47 12.45
C LYS A 117 37.34 7.08 12.74
N TYR A 118 37.84 6.06 12.06
CA TYR A 118 37.44 4.67 12.32
C TYR A 118 38.11 4.15 13.60
N HIS A 119 37.29 3.60 14.50
CA HIS A 119 37.72 2.86 15.68
C HIS A 119 37.25 1.41 15.55
N SER A 120 38.16 0.44 15.72
CA SER A 120 37.82 -0.98 15.59
C SER A 120 37.03 -1.47 16.81
N SER A 121 36.38 -2.63 16.66
CA SER A 121 35.63 -3.31 17.74
C SER A 121 36.49 -3.76 18.92
N LYS A 122 37.83 -3.68 18.81
CA LYS A 122 38.79 -4.05 19.87
C LYS A 122 39.38 -2.83 20.57
N SER A 123 38.91 -1.62 20.24
CA SER A 123 39.44 -0.38 20.81
C SER A 123 38.76 -0.02 22.12
N ASP A 124 39.48 0.68 23.01
CA ASP A 124 38.91 1.20 24.25
C ASP A 124 37.69 2.10 24.00
N PHE A 125 37.70 2.84 22.89
CA PHE A 125 36.57 3.67 22.47
C PHE A 125 35.30 2.83 22.25
N SER A 126 35.42 1.68 21.58
CA SER A 126 34.28 0.78 21.36
C SER A 126 33.76 0.16 22.65
N ALA A 127 34.64 -0.16 23.60
CA ALA A 127 34.26 -0.67 24.92
C ALA A 127 33.50 0.40 25.74
N GLN A 128 34.01 1.64 25.75
CA GLN A 128 33.33 2.77 26.41
C GLN A 128 31.97 3.08 25.78
N TYR A 129 31.86 2.99 24.45
CA TYR A 129 30.58 3.18 23.76
C TYR A 129 29.55 2.12 24.15
N LEU A 130 29.95 0.85 24.26
CA LEU A 130 29.08 -0.23 24.73
C LEU A 130 28.59 0.02 26.16
N LEU A 131 29.47 0.47 27.07
CA LEU A 131 29.08 0.86 28.43
C LEU A 131 28.03 1.97 28.43
N LYS A 132 28.15 2.97 27.55
CA LYS A 132 27.15 4.04 27.40
C LYS A 132 25.81 3.53 26.90
N MET A 133 25.78 2.54 26.00
CA MET A 133 24.53 1.93 25.53
C MET A 133 23.78 1.15 26.62
N MET A 134 24.47 0.81 27.72
CA MET A 134 23.89 0.15 28.89
C MET A 134 23.61 1.13 30.05
N ALA A 135 23.87 2.42 29.86
CA ALA A 135 23.60 3.42 30.88
C ALA A 135 22.09 3.53 31.12
N GLU A 136 21.68 3.33 32.37
CA GLU A 136 20.29 3.43 32.80
C GLU A 136 19.89 4.90 32.86
N GLN A 137 18.91 5.30 32.04
CA GLN A 137 18.27 6.61 32.19
C GLN A 137 17.21 6.50 33.28
N SER A 138 17.20 7.44 34.22
CA SER A 138 16.30 7.46 35.39
C SER A 138 14.85 7.85 35.07
N CYS A 139 14.41 7.68 33.82
CA CYS A 139 13.08 8.06 33.37
C CYS A 139 12.28 6.79 33.06
N PRO A 140 11.35 6.38 33.95
CA PRO A 140 10.42 5.30 33.65
C PRO A 140 9.64 5.59 32.36
N ILE A 141 9.42 4.56 31.56
CA ILE A 141 8.52 4.67 30.41
C ILE A 141 7.09 4.79 30.96
N GLU A 142 6.49 5.97 30.81
CA GLU A 142 5.10 6.18 31.19
C GLU A 142 4.17 5.67 30.09
N PHE A 143 3.43 4.60 30.40
CA PHE A 143 2.32 4.13 29.57
C PHE A 143 1.07 4.93 29.93
N SER A 144 0.84 6.04 29.24
CA SER A 144 -0.27 6.96 29.52
C SER A 144 -1.62 6.52 28.93
N MET A 145 -1.66 5.45 28.14
CA MET A 145 -2.86 4.98 27.45
C MET A 145 -3.51 3.80 28.16
N SER A 146 -4.85 3.73 28.12
CA SER A 146 -5.56 2.52 28.57
C SER A 146 -5.35 1.38 27.56
N PRO A 147 -5.56 0.11 27.97
CA PRO A 147 -5.50 -1.02 27.04
C PRO A 147 -6.44 -0.88 25.83
N TYR A 148 -7.60 -0.25 26.03
CA TYR A 148 -8.56 0.02 24.95
C TYR A 148 -8.03 1.06 23.97
N ASP A 149 -7.54 2.19 24.48
CA ASP A 149 -6.99 3.26 23.65
C ASP A 149 -5.74 2.78 22.88
N TYR A 150 -4.95 1.89 23.50
CA TYR A 150 -3.80 1.27 22.84
C TYR A 150 -4.22 0.42 21.65
N VAL A 151 -5.23 -0.46 21.80
CA VAL A 151 -5.73 -1.30 20.71
C VAL A 151 -6.32 -0.44 19.58
N ASP A 152 -7.09 0.60 19.93
CA ASP A 152 -7.64 1.54 18.94
C ASP A 152 -6.53 2.30 18.19
N SER A 153 -5.41 2.61 18.84
CA SER A 153 -4.26 3.27 18.20
C SER A 153 -3.50 2.37 17.22
N LEU A 154 -3.48 1.05 17.45
CA LEU A 154 -2.85 0.09 16.53
C LEU A 154 -3.67 -0.10 15.24
N CYS A 155 -4.98 0.13 15.32
CA CYS A 155 -5.92 0.00 14.23
C CYS A 155 -6.76 1.28 14.12
N PRO A 156 -6.15 2.42 13.72
CA PRO A 156 -6.88 3.67 13.63
C PRO A 156 -8.00 3.50 12.60
N LEU A 157 -9.25 3.42 13.10
CA LEU A 157 -10.41 3.34 12.25
C LEU A 157 -10.44 4.62 11.41
N PRO A 158 -10.47 4.55 10.07
CA PRO A 158 -10.46 5.74 9.24
C PRO A 158 -11.67 6.59 9.63
N SER A 159 -11.40 7.82 10.08
CA SER A 159 -12.39 8.83 10.45
C SER A 159 -13.12 9.40 9.22
N SER A 160 -13.48 8.52 8.27
CA SER A 160 -14.65 8.75 7.44
C SER A 160 -15.86 8.38 8.29
N SER A 161 -16.89 9.20 8.24
CA SER A 161 -18.17 9.08 8.95
C SER A 161 -18.99 7.82 8.65
N ASN A 162 -18.36 6.72 8.27
CA ASN A 162 -18.94 5.39 8.27
C ASN A 162 -18.26 4.60 9.39
N LYS A 163 -18.78 4.75 10.61
CA LYS A 163 -18.79 3.65 11.58
C LYS A 163 -19.07 2.38 10.76
N SER A 164 -18.42 1.25 11.04
CA SER A 164 -18.95 -0.02 10.54
C SER A 164 -20.39 -0.11 11.05
N GLN A 165 -21.36 0.33 10.24
CA GLN A 165 -22.80 0.39 10.55
C GLN A 165 -23.39 -1.03 10.59
N GLY A 166 -22.53 -2.04 10.41
CA GLY A 166 -22.85 -3.40 10.76
C GLY A 166 -23.12 -3.51 12.25
N PRO A 167 -24.20 -4.19 12.65
CA PRO A 167 -24.46 -4.49 14.06
C PRO A 167 -23.29 -5.25 14.70
N SER A 168 -23.00 -4.96 15.97
CA SER A 168 -21.98 -5.68 16.73
C SER A 168 -22.31 -7.18 16.77
N ARG A 169 -21.28 -8.03 16.68
CA ARG A 169 -21.43 -9.49 16.81
C ARG A 169 -22.18 -9.86 18.09
N ARG A 170 -21.93 -9.18 19.21
CA ARG A 170 -22.65 -9.44 20.48
C ARG A 170 -24.15 -9.19 20.37
N PHE A 171 -24.54 -8.09 19.71
CA PHE A 171 -25.95 -7.76 19.48
C PHE A 171 -26.62 -8.75 18.53
N LEU A 172 -25.93 -9.13 17.45
CA LEU A 172 -26.42 -10.14 16.52
C LEU A 172 -26.68 -11.47 17.23
N LEU A 173 -25.75 -11.91 18.09
CA LEU A 173 -25.90 -13.15 18.84
C LEU A 173 -27.05 -13.11 19.87
N SER A 174 -27.47 -11.92 20.33
CA SER A 174 -28.59 -11.77 21.27
C SER A 174 -29.98 -11.83 20.62
N ILE A 175 -30.08 -11.76 19.30
CA ILE A 175 -31.36 -11.82 18.56
C ILE A 175 -31.54 -13.17 17.85
N PRO A 176 -32.80 -13.59 17.57
CA PRO A 176 -33.10 -14.85 16.89
C PRO A 176 -32.46 -14.97 15.51
N LEU A 177 -32.23 -16.21 15.04
CA LEU A 177 -31.54 -16.51 13.78
C LEU A 177 -32.08 -15.72 12.57
N GLU A 178 -33.40 -15.69 12.41
CA GLU A 178 -34.02 -15.01 11.26
C GLU A 178 -33.77 -13.50 11.30
N GLU A 179 -34.00 -12.85 12.44
CA GLU A 179 -33.75 -11.42 12.61
C GLU A 179 -32.28 -11.07 12.49
N ARG A 180 -31.41 -11.94 13.00
CA ARG A 180 -29.96 -11.81 12.87
C ARG A 180 -29.53 -11.75 11.42
N LEU A 181 -29.96 -12.71 10.61
CA LEU A 181 -29.60 -12.78 9.19
C LEU A 181 -30.26 -11.65 8.39
N LYS A 182 -31.52 -11.27 8.68
CA LYS A 182 -32.13 -10.06 8.08
C LYS A 182 -31.34 -8.81 8.40
N THR A 183 -30.89 -8.65 9.64
CA THR A 183 -30.10 -7.47 10.04
C THR A 183 -28.74 -7.47 9.34
N LEU A 184 -28.10 -8.63 9.17
CA LEU A 184 -26.87 -8.77 8.39
C LEU A 184 -27.07 -8.43 6.91
N LEU A 185 -28.15 -8.92 6.30
CA LEU A 185 -28.50 -8.67 4.89
C LEU A 185 -28.84 -7.20 4.61
N THR A 186 -29.46 -6.50 5.58
CA THR A 186 -29.94 -5.12 5.38
C THR A 186 -28.95 -4.05 5.83
N LYS A 187 -28.25 -4.27 6.94
CA LYS A 187 -27.29 -3.30 7.53
C LYS A 187 -25.83 -3.61 7.21
N GLY A 188 -25.56 -4.77 6.60
CA GLY A 188 -24.22 -5.17 6.17
C GLY A 188 -23.89 -4.72 4.75
N PRO A 189 -22.81 -5.28 4.16
CA PRO A 189 -22.47 -5.08 2.75
C PRO A 189 -23.63 -5.51 1.85
N SER A 190 -23.78 -4.90 0.66
CA SER A 190 -24.91 -5.23 -0.22
C SER A 190 -24.82 -6.61 -0.89
N LEU A 191 -23.66 -7.26 -0.81
CA LEU A 191 -23.34 -8.58 -1.35
C LEU A 191 -22.62 -9.42 -0.28
N HIS A 192 -23.03 -10.67 -0.11
CA HIS A 192 -22.47 -11.53 0.92
C HIS A 192 -21.94 -12.86 0.37
N ARG A 193 -20.76 -13.25 0.83
CA ARG A 193 -20.27 -14.63 0.65
C ARG A 193 -20.95 -15.55 1.67
N PHE A 194 -21.12 -16.82 1.30
CA PHE A 194 -21.62 -17.84 2.21
C PHE A 194 -20.82 -17.90 3.51
N SER A 195 -19.48 -17.95 3.43
CA SER A 195 -18.61 -18.00 4.60
C SER A 195 -18.78 -16.80 5.53
N ALA A 196 -19.00 -15.61 4.98
CA ALA A 196 -19.22 -14.40 5.76
C ALA A 196 -20.52 -14.51 6.57
N LEU A 197 -21.64 -14.90 5.95
CA LEU A 197 -22.90 -15.13 6.67
C LEU A 197 -22.77 -16.27 7.69
N ARG A 198 -22.14 -17.39 7.29
CA ARG A 198 -21.96 -18.58 8.12
C ARG A 198 -21.23 -18.27 9.44
N SER A 199 -20.24 -17.38 9.40
CA SER A 199 -19.45 -17.01 10.58
C SER A 199 -20.25 -16.38 11.72
N PHE A 200 -21.48 -15.89 11.48
CA PHE A 200 -22.36 -15.29 12.50
C PHE A 200 -23.38 -16.26 13.10
N VAL A 201 -23.39 -17.50 12.61
CA VAL A 201 -24.40 -18.52 12.92
C VAL A 201 -23.75 -19.90 12.99
N GLU A 202 -22.46 -19.98 13.32
CA GLU A 202 -21.67 -21.23 13.32
C GLU A 202 -22.29 -22.32 14.20
N GLU A 203 -23.02 -21.91 15.25
CA GLU A 203 -23.74 -22.78 16.17
C GLU A 203 -24.97 -23.46 15.57
N VAL A 204 -25.50 -22.94 14.46
CA VAL A 204 -26.73 -23.44 13.80
C VAL A 204 -26.36 -24.50 12.77
N PRO A 205 -27.11 -25.61 12.62
CA PRO A 205 -26.91 -26.57 11.53
C PRO A 205 -27.13 -25.92 10.16
N ILE A 206 -26.50 -26.48 9.12
CA ILE A 206 -26.47 -25.83 7.80
C ILE A 206 -27.86 -25.83 7.12
N GLU A 207 -28.69 -26.82 7.42
CA GLU A 207 -30.04 -26.97 6.92
C GLU A 207 -30.93 -25.83 7.44
N GLU A 208 -30.90 -25.60 8.76
CA GLU A 208 -31.67 -24.52 9.41
C GLU A 208 -31.15 -23.15 8.99
N PHE A 209 -29.84 -23.02 8.73
CA PHE A 209 -29.31 -21.80 8.15
C PHE A 209 -29.98 -21.46 6.82
N PHE A 210 -30.15 -22.41 5.89
CA PHE A 210 -30.67 -22.12 4.55
C PHE A 210 -32.14 -21.71 4.50
N GLU A 211 -32.94 -22.09 5.50
CA GLU A 211 -34.35 -21.67 5.62
C GLU A 211 -34.52 -20.15 5.58
N VAL A 212 -33.55 -19.40 6.10
CA VAL A 212 -33.64 -17.94 6.21
C VAL A 212 -33.20 -17.22 4.92
N PRO A 213 -31.99 -17.44 4.36
CA PRO A 213 -31.59 -16.86 3.08
C PRO A 213 -32.51 -17.26 1.93
N GLN A 214 -33.08 -18.47 1.90
CA GLN A 214 -34.04 -18.84 0.85
C GLN A 214 -35.30 -17.95 0.88
N LYS A 215 -35.75 -17.55 2.07
CA LYS A 215 -36.89 -16.65 2.25
C LYS A 215 -36.54 -15.20 1.92
N HIS A 216 -35.35 -14.73 2.30
CA HIS A 216 -35.03 -13.30 2.34
C HIS A 216 -33.93 -12.82 1.36
N ALA A 217 -33.24 -13.75 0.69
CA ALA A 217 -32.13 -13.46 -0.22
C ALA A 217 -32.22 -14.30 -1.51
N LEU A 218 -31.39 -13.93 -2.48
CA LEU A 218 -31.21 -14.60 -3.78
C LEU A 218 -29.73 -14.92 -3.94
N LEU A 219 -29.42 -16.07 -4.53
CA LEU A 219 -28.05 -16.44 -4.88
C LEU A 219 -27.79 -16.06 -6.34
N VAL A 220 -26.94 -15.08 -6.57
CA VAL A 220 -26.57 -14.59 -7.91
C VAL A 220 -25.05 -14.67 -8.05
N GLN A 221 -24.57 -15.42 -9.05
CA GLN A 221 -23.15 -15.65 -9.32
C GLN A 221 -22.30 -16.03 -8.08
N GLY A 222 -22.87 -16.84 -7.18
CA GLY A 222 -22.18 -17.31 -5.96
C GLY A 222 -22.18 -16.32 -4.79
N LEU A 223 -22.87 -15.19 -4.91
CA LEU A 223 -23.08 -14.22 -3.83
C LEU A 223 -24.55 -14.19 -3.40
N TRP A 224 -24.77 -14.10 -2.10
CA TRP A 224 -26.08 -13.89 -1.51
C TRP A 224 -26.42 -12.40 -1.54
N VAL A 225 -27.58 -12.10 -2.09
CA VAL A 225 -28.09 -10.75 -2.29
C VAL A 225 -29.45 -10.64 -1.61
N PRO A 226 -29.70 -9.61 -0.77
CA PRO A 226 -31.02 -9.41 -0.17
C PRO A 226 -32.09 -9.19 -1.25
N LYS A 227 -33.26 -9.82 -1.08
CA LYS A 227 -34.44 -9.61 -1.96
C LYS A 227 -34.89 -8.16 -1.93
N SER A 228 -35.40 -7.67 -3.05
CA SER A 228 -35.88 -6.28 -3.16
C SER A 228 -37.02 -5.98 -2.20
N SER A 229 -37.91 -6.94 -1.94
CA SER A 229 -38.98 -6.83 -0.94
C SER A 229 -38.47 -6.60 0.50
N LEU A 230 -37.23 -6.98 0.80
CA LEU A 230 -36.62 -6.75 2.11
C LEU A 230 -35.99 -5.35 2.22
N LEU A 231 -35.43 -4.83 1.13
CA LEU A 231 -34.70 -3.56 1.12
C LEU A 231 -35.56 -2.35 0.78
N PHE A 232 -36.53 -2.53 -0.12
CA PHE A 232 -37.33 -1.46 -0.70
C PHE A 232 -38.84 -1.79 -0.68
N PRO A 233 -39.42 -2.14 0.49
CA PRO A 233 -40.82 -2.52 0.58
C PRO A 233 -41.78 -1.40 0.11
N GLU A 234 -41.36 -0.14 0.22
CA GLU A 234 -42.17 1.05 -0.10
C GLU A 234 -41.84 1.66 -1.47
N ASP A 235 -40.88 1.11 -2.21
CA ASP A 235 -40.43 1.65 -3.51
C ASP A 235 -40.47 0.56 -4.60
N PRO A 236 -41.63 0.39 -5.26
CA PRO A 236 -41.81 -0.61 -6.31
C PRO A 236 -40.95 -0.36 -7.54
N SER A 237 -40.64 0.91 -7.84
CA SER A 237 -39.82 1.29 -8.99
C SER A 237 -38.39 0.78 -8.80
N LYS A 238 -37.77 1.15 -7.67
CA LYS A 238 -36.42 0.66 -7.32
C LYS A 238 -36.37 -0.85 -7.16
N SER A 239 -37.42 -1.45 -6.59
CA SER A 239 -37.52 -2.91 -6.48
C SER A 239 -37.49 -3.58 -7.85
N SER A 240 -38.30 -3.08 -8.79
CA SER A 240 -38.38 -3.61 -10.16
C SER A 240 -37.07 -3.42 -10.93
N ALA A 241 -36.45 -2.24 -10.83
CA ALA A 241 -35.16 -1.97 -11.44
C ALA A 241 -34.05 -2.89 -10.89
N ARG A 242 -34.06 -3.14 -9.56
CA ARG A 242 -33.12 -4.05 -8.90
C ARG A 242 -33.34 -5.49 -9.32
N ASP A 243 -34.58 -5.95 -9.33
CA ASP A 243 -34.93 -7.33 -9.72
C ASP A 243 -34.58 -7.58 -11.19
N TYR A 244 -34.83 -6.61 -12.08
CA TYR A 244 -34.41 -6.67 -13.47
C TYR A 244 -32.89 -6.80 -13.60
N MET A 245 -32.13 -5.98 -12.88
CA MET A 245 -30.67 -6.02 -12.88
C MET A 245 -30.13 -7.36 -12.34
N LEU A 246 -30.67 -7.86 -11.21
CA LEU A 246 -30.29 -9.16 -10.66
C LEU A 246 -30.63 -10.31 -11.61
N PHE A 247 -31.76 -10.21 -12.31
CA PHE A 247 -32.13 -11.15 -13.36
C PHE A 247 -31.10 -11.15 -14.51
N LEU A 248 -30.65 -9.98 -14.98
CA LEU A 248 -29.62 -9.90 -16.01
C LEU A 248 -28.32 -10.59 -15.56
N PHE A 249 -27.84 -10.35 -14.34
CA PHE A 249 -26.66 -11.04 -13.82
C PHE A 249 -26.86 -12.53 -13.54
N SER A 250 -28.11 -13.00 -13.39
CA SER A 250 -28.41 -14.43 -13.32
C SER A 250 -28.23 -15.14 -14.66
N LYS A 251 -28.35 -14.40 -15.78
CA LYS A 251 -28.21 -14.92 -17.15
C LYS A 251 -26.83 -14.70 -17.72
N ASN A 252 -26.22 -13.55 -17.43
CA ASN A 252 -24.94 -13.13 -17.98
C ASN A 252 -23.96 -12.82 -16.86
N LEU A 253 -22.68 -13.14 -17.09
CA LEU A 253 -21.62 -12.75 -16.16
C LEU A 253 -21.42 -11.23 -16.11
N LEU A 254 -21.67 -10.58 -17.26
CA LEU A 254 -21.40 -9.16 -17.49
C LEU A 254 -22.63 -8.51 -18.12
N ILE A 255 -22.82 -7.22 -17.83
CA ILE A 255 -23.87 -6.40 -18.47
C ILE A 255 -23.19 -5.28 -19.26
N SER A 256 -23.47 -5.18 -20.55
CA SER A 256 -22.92 -4.15 -21.41
C SER A 256 -23.60 -2.79 -21.18
N PHE A 257 -22.90 -1.68 -21.47
CA PHE A 257 -23.51 -0.35 -21.38
C PHE A 257 -24.67 -0.18 -22.36
N SER A 258 -24.58 -0.80 -23.54
CA SER A 258 -25.64 -0.75 -24.56
C SER A 258 -26.95 -1.36 -24.07
N GLU A 259 -26.90 -2.47 -23.31
CA GLU A 259 -28.11 -3.08 -22.71
C GLU A 259 -28.78 -2.15 -21.70
N VAL A 260 -28.00 -1.41 -20.92
CA VAL A 260 -28.53 -0.44 -19.95
C VAL A 260 -29.02 0.83 -20.65
N ASP A 261 -28.32 1.28 -21.70
CA ASP A 261 -28.66 2.49 -22.43
C ASP A 261 -29.92 2.32 -23.31
N ALA A 262 -30.31 1.08 -23.64
CA ALA A 262 -31.55 0.76 -24.35
C ALA A 262 -32.83 0.91 -23.49
N LEU A 263 -32.70 1.06 -22.17
CA LEU A 263 -33.82 1.25 -21.26
C LEU A 263 -34.40 2.67 -21.36
N SER A 264 -35.67 2.84 -20.93
CA SER A 264 -36.28 4.16 -20.81
C SER A 264 -35.52 5.04 -19.81
N THR A 265 -35.53 6.36 -20.01
CA THR A 265 -34.71 7.31 -19.22
C THR A 265 -34.89 7.14 -17.71
N SER A 266 -36.12 6.98 -17.22
CA SER A 266 -36.39 6.80 -15.80
C SER A 266 -35.86 5.46 -15.26
N CYS A 267 -36.08 4.37 -15.99
CA CYS A 267 -35.59 3.04 -15.60
C CYS A 267 -34.05 2.97 -15.62
N LYS A 268 -33.45 3.60 -16.63
CA LYS A 268 -32.00 3.68 -16.81
C LYS A 268 -31.29 4.32 -15.63
N GLU A 269 -31.80 5.43 -15.09
CA GLU A 269 -31.17 6.11 -13.95
C GLU A 269 -31.23 5.25 -12.67
N GLU A 270 -32.36 4.58 -12.42
CA GLU A 270 -32.48 3.67 -11.27
C GLU A 270 -31.54 2.47 -11.40
N VAL A 271 -31.52 1.81 -12.57
CA VAL A 271 -30.63 0.67 -12.84
C VAL A 271 -29.17 1.08 -12.69
N LYS A 272 -28.77 2.26 -13.20
CA LYS A 272 -27.41 2.80 -13.00
C LYS A 272 -27.11 3.08 -11.54
N GLY A 273 -28.07 3.61 -10.78
CA GLY A 273 -27.94 3.83 -9.34
C GLY A 273 -27.64 2.52 -8.59
N ILE A 274 -28.37 1.45 -8.93
CA ILE A 274 -28.21 0.13 -8.32
C ILE A 274 -26.90 -0.54 -8.76
N LEU A 275 -26.53 -0.43 -10.04
CA LEU A 275 -25.27 -0.98 -10.57
C LEU A 275 -24.05 -0.38 -9.85
N LYS A 276 -24.07 0.91 -9.52
CA LYS A 276 -23.00 1.54 -8.74
C LYS A 276 -22.82 0.95 -7.34
N ILE A 277 -23.85 0.29 -6.80
CA ILE A 277 -23.82 -0.35 -5.47
C ILE A 277 -23.36 -1.80 -5.57
N LEU A 278 -23.80 -2.52 -6.60
CA LEU A 278 -23.65 -3.99 -6.70
C LEU A 278 -22.63 -4.47 -7.73
N ALA A 279 -22.10 -3.58 -8.56
CA ALA A 279 -21.21 -3.94 -9.66
C ALA A 279 -20.06 -2.95 -9.83
N VAL A 280 -18.96 -3.43 -10.38
CA VAL A 280 -17.81 -2.61 -10.78
C VAL A 280 -17.93 -2.23 -12.25
N GLN A 281 -17.87 -0.92 -12.52
CA GLN A 281 -17.84 -0.38 -13.87
C GLN A 281 -16.46 -0.56 -14.51
N ARG A 282 -16.37 -1.18 -15.69
CA ARG A 282 -15.11 -1.36 -16.42
C ARG A 282 -15.12 -0.56 -17.71
N MET A 283 -14.61 0.68 -17.64
CA MET A 283 -14.62 1.63 -18.76
C MET A 283 -13.93 1.11 -20.02
N ALA A 284 -12.84 0.33 -19.88
CA ALA A 284 -12.11 -0.22 -21.02
C ALA A 284 -12.93 -1.24 -21.84
N PHE A 285 -13.85 -1.95 -21.18
CA PHE A 285 -14.68 -3.00 -21.79
C PHE A 285 -16.13 -2.56 -22.03
N LYS A 286 -16.49 -1.35 -21.56
CA LYS A 286 -17.85 -0.78 -21.64
C LYS A 286 -18.91 -1.71 -21.04
N ASP A 287 -18.58 -2.32 -19.91
CA ASP A 287 -19.46 -3.26 -19.21
C ASP A 287 -19.42 -3.10 -17.68
N TRP A 288 -20.30 -3.84 -17.03
CA TRP A 288 -20.43 -3.98 -15.59
C TRP A 288 -20.17 -5.43 -15.20
N ASN A 289 -19.33 -5.61 -14.20
CA ASN A 289 -19.08 -6.92 -13.59
C ASN A 289 -19.73 -7.01 -12.22
N PHE A 290 -20.45 -8.10 -11.94
CA PHE A 290 -21.13 -8.29 -10.67
C PHE A 290 -20.12 -8.45 -9.53
N GLY A 291 -20.38 -7.81 -8.40
CA GLY A 291 -19.42 -7.72 -7.30
C GLY A 291 -18.94 -6.28 -7.08
N SER A 292 -18.66 -5.95 -5.82
CA SER A 292 -18.01 -4.71 -5.39
C SER A 292 -16.49 -4.86 -5.35
#